data_AF-A0A0R3QUY9-F1
#
_entry.id   AF-A0A0R3QUY9-F1
#
_cell.length_a   1.000
_cell.length_b   1.000
_cell.length_c   1.000
_cell.angle_alpha   90.00
_cell.angle_beta   90.00
_cell.angle_gamma   90.00
#
_symmetry.space_group_name_H-M   'P 1'
#
loop_
_entity.id
_entity.type
_entity.pdbx_description
1 polymer ?
#
loop_
_entity_poly.entity_id
_entity_poly.type
_entity_poly.pdbx_seq_one_letter_code
_entity_poly.pdbx_strand_id
1 'polypeptide(L)'
;MGRRPGSTTKSGRFMNPADQERKSMRQKELKRNRKQRTMVRHAILKSKDVDEILENLSRLDDQEFDIHVEHHSKYVFNEKRIKFKQTYNEVMNLYKQEKREDKVRELEQKMLQYEAERARKIQQYNALRFSLEANPVEIPLPDGS
;
A
#
# COMPACT_ATOMS: atom_id res chain seq x y z
N MET A 1 -6.23 -33.49 4.30
CA MET A 1 -7.40 -33.31 3.41
C MET A 1 -7.00 -33.65 1.97
N GLY A 2 -7.18 -34.91 1.55
CA GLY A 2 -6.67 -35.40 0.26
C GLY A 2 -7.45 -34.85 -0.95
N ARG A 3 -6.72 -34.49 -2.02
CA ARG A 3 -7.33 -34.13 -3.30
C ARG A 3 -8.04 -35.35 -3.89
N ARG A 4 -9.35 -35.23 -4.13
CA ARG A 4 -10.13 -36.28 -4.80
C ARG A 4 -9.73 -36.41 -6.28
N PRO A 5 -9.77 -37.63 -6.85
CA PRO A 5 -9.54 -37.84 -8.28
C PRO A 5 -10.52 -37.03 -9.13
N GLY A 6 -10.06 -36.50 -10.26
CA GLY A 6 -10.90 -35.71 -11.17
C GLY A 6 -12.05 -36.50 -11.80
N SER A 7 -11.92 -37.83 -11.85
CA SER A 7 -12.82 -38.78 -12.52
C SER A 7 -13.97 -39.30 -11.64
N THR A 8 -14.02 -38.96 -10.35
CA THR A 8 -15.06 -39.45 -9.45
C THR A 8 -16.02 -38.34 -8.99
N THR A 9 -17.27 -38.72 -8.73
CA THR A 9 -18.31 -37.84 -8.21
C THR A 9 -18.11 -37.60 -6.71
N LYS A 10 -18.94 -36.74 -6.10
CA LYS A 10 -18.89 -36.45 -4.66
C LYS A 10 -19.13 -37.70 -3.78
N SER A 11 -19.79 -38.73 -4.30
CA SER A 11 -20.01 -40.01 -3.63
C SER A 11 -18.94 -41.07 -3.94
N GLY A 12 -17.91 -40.73 -4.72
CA GLY A 12 -16.83 -41.65 -5.09
C GLY A 12 -17.15 -42.55 -6.29
N ARG A 13 -18.36 -42.47 -6.87
CA ARG A 13 -18.72 -43.20 -8.10
C ARG A 13 -18.00 -42.62 -9.31
N PHE A 14 -17.79 -43.45 -10.33
CA PHE A 14 -17.25 -43.00 -11.62
C PHE A 14 -18.15 -41.92 -12.23
N MET A 15 -17.54 -40.82 -12.67
CA MET A 15 -18.24 -39.71 -13.32
C MET A 15 -18.49 -40.05 -14.79
N ASN A 16 -19.66 -39.68 -15.32
CA ASN A 16 -19.98 -39.87 -16.73
C ASN A 16 -18.87 -39.25 -17.64
N PRO A 17 -18.39 -39.95 -18.68
CA PRO A 17 -17.40 -39.40 -19.63
C PRO A 17 -17.72 -37.99 -20.15
N ALA A 18 -18.99 -37.69 -20.47
CA ALA A 18 -19.39 -36.35 -20.92
C ALA A 18 -19.23 -35.27 -19.83
N ASP A 19 -19.53 -35.61 -18.57
CA ASP A 19 -19.32 -34.72 -17.42
C ASP A 19 -17.84 -34.53 -17.11
N GLN A 20 -17.02 -35.58 -17.29
CA GLN A 20 -15.58 -35.48 -17.15
C GLN A 20 -15.00 -34.51 -18.19
N GLU A 21 -15.44 -34.59 -19.44
CA GLU A 21 -15.01 -33.70 -20.51
C GLU A 21 -15.41 -32.25 -20.23
N ARG A 22 -16.69 -32.00 -19.87
CA ARG A 22 -17.16 -30.66 -19.45
C ARG A 22 -16.35 -30.09 -18.30
N LYS A 23 -16.09 -30.91 -17.27
CA LYS A 23 -15.28 -30.51 -16.10
C LYS A 23 -13.83 -30.19 -16.50
N SER A 24 -13.26 -30.96 -17.42
CA SER A 24 -11.92 -30.71 -17.94
C SER A 24 -11.84 -29.39 -18.73
N MET A 25 -12.85 -29.10 -19.55
CA MET A 25 -12.95 -27.86 -20.31
C MET A 25 -13.09 -26.65 -19.40
N ARG A 26 -13.96 -26.74 -18.38
CA ARG A 26 -14.09 -25.71 -17.35
C ARG A 26 -12.78 -25.47 -16.59
N GLN A 27 -12.02 -26.52 -16.26
CA GLN A 27 -10.72 -26.34 -15.61
C GLN A 27 -9.70 -25.63 -16.52
N LYS A 28 -9.67 -25.98 -17.80
CA LYS A 28 -8.83 -25.29 -18.80
C LYS A 28 -9.21 -23.81 -18.90
N GLU A 29 -10.50 -23.51 -18.95
CA GLU A 29 -11.04 -22.15 -18.97
C GLU A 29 -10.67 -21.38 -17.70
N LEU A 30 -10.90 -21.94 -16.51
CA LEU A 30 -10.52 -21.32 -15.24
C LEU A 30 -9.01 -21.05 -15.16
N LYS A 31 -8.18 -21.92 -15.73
CA LYS A 31 -6.73 -21.71 -15.81
C LYS A 31 -6.38 -20.54 -16.74
N ARG A 32 -7.06 -20.40 -17.89
CA ARG A 32 -6.91 -19.24 -18.79
C ARG A 32 -7.36 -17.95 -18.12
N ASN A 33 -8.53 -17.94 -17.48
CA ASN A 33 -9.06 -16.78 -16.75
C ASN A 33 -8.14 -16.36 -15.60
N ARG A 34 -7.55 -17.32 -14.89
CA ARG A 34 -6.55 -17.03 -13.84
C ARG A 34 -5.31 -16.34 -14.43
N LYS A 35 -4.77 -16.85 -15.53
CA LYS A 35 -3.62 -16.24 -16.23
C LYS A 35 -3.94 -14.82 -16.70
N GLN A 36 -5.11 -14.62 -17.30
CA GLN A 36 -5.56 -13.31 -17.75
C GLN A 36 -5.70 -12.33 -16.57
N ARG A 37 -6.31 -12.75 -15.46
CA ARG A 37 -6.41 -11.91 -14.24
C ARG A 37 -5.03 -11.52 -13.70
N THR A 38 -4.08 -12.45 -13.66
CA THR A 38 -2.71 -12.13 -13.25
C THR A 38 -2.05 -11.14 -14.20
N MET A 39 -2.18 -11.35 -15.51
CA MET A 39 -1.63 -10.44 -16.53
C MET A 39 -2.24 -9.04 -16.43
N VAL A 40 -3.56 -8.94 -16.26
CA VAL A 40 -4.26 -7.66 -16.09
C VAL A 40 -3.81 -6.96 -14.81
N ARG A 41 -3.71 -7.67 -13.68
CA ARG A 41 -3.18 -7.10 -12.42
C ARG A 41 -1.76 -6.58 -12.59
N HIS A 42 -0.90 -7.34 -13.27
CA HIS A 42 0.47 -6.95 -13.58
C HIS A 42 0.53 -5.66 -14.41
N ALA A 43 -0.31 -5.56 -15.44
CA ALA A 43 -0.41 -4.38 -16.29
C ALA A 43 -0.92 -3.15 -15.50
N ILE A 44 -1.95 -3.32 -14.66
CA ILE A 44 -2.48 -2.25 -13.81
C ILE A 44 -1.41 -1.75 -12.83
N LEU A 45 -0.63 -2.65 -12.22
CA LEU A 45 0.44 -2.23 -11.32
C LEU A 45 1.56 -1.47 -12.05
N LYS A 46 1.92 -1.89 -13.27
CA LYS A 46 2.89 -1.16 -14.10
C LYS A 46 2.42 0.22 -14.53
N SER A 47 1.12 0.39 -14.73
CA SER A 47 0.54 1.67 -15.16
C SER A 47 0.32 2.65 -14.02
N LYS A 48 0.56 2.26 -12.76
CA LYS A 48 0.43 3.17 -11.61
C LYS A 48 1.59 4.15 -11.62
N ASP A 49 1.24 5.43 -11.52
CA ASP A 49 2.23 6.47 -11.31
C ASP A 49 2.64 6.49 -9.83
N VAL A 50 3.94 6.32 -9.60
CA VAL A 50 4.52 6.31 -8.27
C VAL A 50 4.62 7.72 -7.71
N ASP A 51 4.89 8.69 -8.57
CA ASP A 51 5.05 10.08 -8.16
C ASP A 51 3.70 10.66 -7.71
N GLU A 52 2.61 10.28 -8.38
CA GLU A 52 1.24 10.59 -7.93
C GLU A 52 0.92 9.99 -6.55
N ILE A 53 1.38 8.76 -6.26
CA ILE A 53 1.17 8.14 -4.94
C ILE A 53 1.91 8.93 -3.85
N LEU A 54 3.14 9.36 -4.12
CA LEU A 54 3.95 10.14 -3.19
C LEU A 54 3.41 11.56 -3.00
N GLU A 55 2.93 12.19 -4.07
CA GLU A 55 2.25 13.49 -3.99
C GLU A 55 1.00 13.40 -3.12
N ASN A 56 0.18 12.37 -3.31
CA ASN A 56 -1.01 12.13 -2.49
C ASN A 56 -0.67 11.87 -1.02
N LEU A 57 0.44 11.18 -0.74
CA LEU A 57 0.95 11.02 0.62
C LEU A 57 1.41 12.36 1.23
N SER A 58 2.13 13.19 0.46
CA SER A 58 2.58 14.50 0.92
C SER A 58 1.41 15.45 1.18
N ARG A 59 0.39 15.46 0.30
CA ARG A 59 -0.85 16.21 0.48
C ARG A 59 -1.63 15.74 1.70
N LEU A 60 -1.62 14.44 1.99
CA LEU A 60 -2.22 13.88 3.20
C LEU A 60 -1.48 14.34 4.46
N ASP A 61 -0.15 14.46 4.42
CA ASP A 61 0.65 15.03 5.50
C ASP A 61 0.39 16.53 5.68
N ASP A 62 0.29 17.30 4.60
CA ASP A 62 -0.03 18.73 4.69
C ASP A 62 -1.38 18.96 5.36
N GLN A 63 -2.36 18.12 5.05
CA GLN A 63 -3.65 18.16 5.71
C GLN A 63 -3.53 17.77 7.19
N GLU A 64 -2.88 16.64 7.51
CA GLU A 64 -2.76 16.14 8.89
C GLU A 64 -2.01 17.11 9.81
N PHE A 65 -1.00 17.79 9.28
CA PHE A 65 -0.11 18.68 10.03
C PHE A 65 -0.41 20.17 9.84
N ASP A 66 -1.60 20.51 9.33
CA ASP A 66 -2.07 21.89 9.35
C ASP A 66 -2.52 22.27 10.76
N ILE A 67 -1.83 23.25 11.37
CA ILE A 67 -2.11 23.72 12.73
C ILE A 67 -3.41 24.51 12.84
N HIS A 68 -3.90 25.06 11.73
CA HIS A 68 -5.12 25.85 11.69
C HIS A 68 -6.38 24.98 11.59
N VAL A 69 -6.22 23.69 11.33
CA VAL A 69 -7.34 22.76 11.12
C VAL A 69 -7.32 21.68 12.21
N GLU A 70 -8.36 21.66 13.04
CA GLU A 70 -8.52 20.64 14.06
C GLU A 70 -9.19 19.39 13.49
N HIS A 71 -8.40 18.33 13.29
CA HIS A 71 -8.92 17.04 12.83
C HIS A 71 -9.48 16.22 13.97
N HIS A 72 -10.77 15.90 13.90
CA HIS A 72 -11.46 15.13 14.95
C HIS A 72 -11.00 13.67 15.02
N SER A 73 -10.34 13.14 13.99
CA SER A 73 -9.84 11.76 13.98
C SER A 73 -8.56 11.59 13.16
N LYS A 74 -7.48 11.19 13.83
CA LYS A 74 -6.22 10.76 13.20
C LYS A 74 -6.33 9.41 12.48
N TYR A 75 -7.37 8.62 12.79
CA TYR A 75 -7.57 7.29 12.22
C TYR A 75 -7.71 7.33 10.69
N VAL A 76 -8.43 8.31 10.15
CA VAL A 76 -8.66 8.45 8.71
C VAL A 76 -7.37 8.70 7.94
N PHE A 77 -6.48 9.54 8.48
CA PHE A 77 -5.16 9.81 7.89
C PHE A 77 -4.30 8.55 7.91
N ASN A 78 -4.28 7.82 9.01
CA ASN A 78 -3.55 6.57 9.11
C ASN A 78 -4.04 5.50 8.11
N GLU A 79 -5.35 5.30 7.99
CA GLU A 79 -5.94 4.35 7.03
C GLU A 79 -5.61 4.71 5.58
N LYS A 80 -5.75 5.99 5.19
CA LYS A 80 -5.38 6.45 3.84
C LYS A 80 -3.90 6.24 3.58
N ARG A 81 -3.04 6.58 4.54
CA ARG A 81 -1.58 6.39 4.45
C ARG A 81 -1.21 4.93 4.28
N ILE A 82 -1.82 4.03 5.06
CA ILE A 82 -1.62 2.57 4.93
C ILE A 82 -1.96 2.12 3.51
N LYS A 83 -3.09 2.56 2.94
CA LYS A 83 -3.50 2.20 1.57
C LYS A 83 -2.53 2.71 0.50
N PHE A 84 -2.06 3.95 0.62
CA PHE A 84 -1.06 4.48 -0.31
C PHE A 84 0.27 3.72 -0.22
N LYS A 85 0.77 3.48 1.00
CA LYS A 85 2.00 2.68 1.23
C LYS A 85 1.85 1.24 0.74
N GLN A 86 0.69 0.61 0.93
CA GLN A 86 0.41 -0.72 0.39
C GLN A 86 0.49 -0.72 -1.13
N THR A 87 -0.16 0.23 -1.80
CA THR A 87 -0.12 0.37 -3.26
C THR A 87 1.32 0.57 -3.76
N TYR A 88 2.09 1.42 -3.09
CA TYR A 88 3.50 1.64 -3.38
C TYR A 88 4.32 0.36 -3.25
N ASN A 89 4.12 -0.38 -2.16
CA ASN A 89 4.81 -1.64 -1.89
C ASN A 89 4.46 -2.73 -2.91
N GLU A 90 3.22 -2.77 -3.41
CA GLU A 90 2.85 -3.68 -4.49
C GLU A 90 3.62 -3.38 -5.79
N VAL A 91 3.78 -2.11 -6.15
CA VAL A 91 4.60 -1.68 -7.30
C VAL A 91 6.07 -2.01 -7.07
N MET A 92 6.61 -1.76 -5.88
CA MET A 92 7.97 -2.15 -5.53
C MET A 92 8.19 -3.67 -5.67
N ASN A 93 7.26 -4.47 -5.13
CA ASN A 93 7.34 -5.93 -5.18
C ASN A 93 7.24 -6.47 -6.62
N LEU A 94 6.47 -5.79 -7.48
CA LEU A 94 6.43 -6.09 -8.92
C LEU A 94 7.83 -6.00 -9.53
N TYR A 95 8.53 -4.88 -9.32
CA TYR A 95 9.88 -4.68 -9.86
C TYR A 95 10.93 -5.61 -9.22
N LYS A 96 10.76 -5.96 -7.93
CA LYS A 96 11.58 -7.01 -7.28
C LYS A 96 11.39 -8.37 -7.96
N GLN A 97 10.16 -8.75 -8.27
CA GLN A 97 9.85 -10.00 -8.97
C GLN A 97 10.39 -10.00 -10.41
N GLU A 98 10.39 -8.85 -11.09
CA GLU A 98 10.97 -8.67 -12.43
C GLU A 98 12.50 -8.53 -12.42
N LYS A 99 13.15 -8.57 -11.25
CA LYS A 99 14.60 -8.39 -11.07
C LYS A 99 15.12 -7.06 -11.65
N ARG A 100 14.30 -6.00 -11.58
CA ARG A 100 14.65 -4.64 -12.01
C ARG A 100 15.26 -3.84 -10.86
N GLU A 101 16.52 -4.15 -10.54
CA GLU A 101 17.23 -3.55 -9.40
C GLU A 101 17.45 -2.04 -9.53
N ASP A 102 17.54 -1.53 -10.76
CA ASP A 102 17.56 -0.09 -11.08
C ASP A 102 16.31 0.61 -10.54
N LYS A 103 15.13 0.10 -10.87
CA LYS A 103 13.85 0.68 -10.45
C LYS A 103 13.60 0.49 -8.98
N VAL A 104 13.94 -0.66 -8.43
CA VAL A 104 13.80 -0.91 -6.99
C VAL A 104 14.60 0.13 -6.20
N ARG A 105 15.86 0.40 -6.58
CA ARG A 105 16.68 1.43 -5.92
C ARG A 105 16.11 2.83 -6.09
N GLU A 106 15.64 3.19 -7.28
CA GLU A 106 14.98 4.49 -7.53
C GLU A 106 13.77 4.69 -6.61
N LEU A 107 12.91 3.67 -6.50
CA LEU A 107 11.75 3.70 -5.62
C LEU A 107 12.15 3.76 -4.15
N GLU A 108 13.16 3.00 -3.71
CA GLU A 108 13.63 3.03 -2.33
C GLU A 108 14.15 4.43 -1.96
N GLN A 109 14.86 5.10 -2.88
CA GLN A 109 15.31 6.48 -2.70
C GLN A 109 14.14 7.46 -2.62
N LYS A 110 13.15 7.37 -3.52
CA LYS A 110 11.96 8.23 -3.48
C LYS A 110 11.17 8.09 -2.17
N MET A 111 10.99 6.84 -1.70
CA MET A 111 10.32 6.59 -0.42
C MET A 111 11.13 7.14 0.76
N LEU A 112 12.46 6.99 0.74
CA LEU A 112 13.33 7.54 1.78
C LEU A 112 13.25 9.07 1.85
N GLN A 113 13.21 9.75 0.70
CA GLN A 113 13.04 11.19 0.63
C GLN A 113 11.71 11.63 1.24
N TYR A 114 10.61 10.97 0.84
CA TYR A 114 9.29 11.24 1.41
C TYR A 114 9.25 11.03 2.94
N GLU A 115 9.82 9.95 3.47
CA GLU A 115 9.87 9.72 4.92
C GLU A 115 10.69 10.79 5.66
N ALA A 116 11.79 11.24 5.06
CA ALA A 116 12.61 12.33 5.62
C ALA A 116 11.86 13.66 5.63
N GLU A 117 11.14 14.01 4.55
CA GLU A 117 10.29 15.20 4.50
C GLU A 117 9.17 15.13 5.53
N ARG A 118 8.50 13.98 5.65
CA ARG A 118 7.46 13.77 6.64
C ARG A 118 7.98 13.91 8.06
N ALA A 119 9.16 13.36 8.37
CA ALA A 119 9.78 13.52 9.68
C ALA A 119 10.03 15.00 10.03
N ARG A 120 10.47 15.80 9.05
CA ARG A 120 10.63 17.26 9.21
C ARG A 120 9.29 17.95 9.47
N LYS A 121 8.23 17.61 8.71
CA LYS A 121 6.88 18.18 8.93
C LYS A 121 6.36 17.88 10.34
N ILE A 122 6.55 16.65 10.82
CA ILE A 122 6.16 16.26 12.19
C ILE A 122 6.90 17.09 13.24
N GLN A 123 8.22 17.27 13.08
CA GLN A 123 9.01 18.07 14.00
C GLN A 123 8.53 19.53 14.03
N GLN A 124 8.29 20.12 12.86
CA GLN A 124 7.78 21.49 12.73
C GLN A 124 6.40 21.64 13.37
N TYR A 125 5.47 20.73 13.06
CA TYR A 125 4.12 20.73 13.63
C TYR A 125 4.13 20.64 15.16
N ASN A 126 4.94 19.73 15.72
CA ASN A 126 5.06 19.58 17.17
C ASN A 126 5.67 20.82 17.83
N ALA A 127 6.69 21.43 17.22
CA ALA A 127 7.30 22.66 17.72
C ALA A 127 6.32 23.83 17.72
N LEU A 128 5.53 23.98 16.65
CA LEU A 128 4.50 25.02 16.55
C LEU A 128 3.38 24.81 17.56
N ARG A 129 2.86 23.57 17.67
CA ARG A 129 1.85 23.21 18.69
C ARG A 129 2.34 23.52 20.10
N PHE A 130 3.56 23.12 20.43
CA PHE A 130 4.17 23.43 21.73
C PHE A 130 4.26 24.94 21.97
N SER A 131 4.67 25.72 20.96
CA SER A 131 4.77 27.18 21.09
C SER A 131 3.42 27.88 21.34
N LEU A 132 2.32 27.37 20.76
CA LEU A 132 0.98 27.90 20.97
C LEU A 132 0.39 27.51 22.33
N GLU A 133 0.73 26.33 22.84
CA GLU A 133 0.25 25.82 24.13
C GLU A 133 1.11 26.30 25.31
N ALA A 134 2.37 26.67 25.07
CA ALA A 134 3.31 27.12 26.10
C ALA A 134 2.90 28.50 26.65
N ASN A 135 2.71 28.57 27.97
CA ASN A 135 2.45 29.82 28.66
C ASN A 135 3.78 30.59 28.82
N PRO A 136 3.93 31.82 28.28
CA PRO A 136 5.21 32.55 28.30
C PRO A 136 5.79 32.78 29.69
N VAL A 137 4.93 32.74 30.72
CA VAL A 137 5.29 32.96 32.13
C VAL A 137 6.01 31.75 32.75
N GLU A 138 5.83 30.54 32.21
CA GLU A 138 6.43 29.30 32.73
C GLU A 138 7.77 28.94 32.06
N ILE A 139 8.22 29.74 31.08
CA ILE A 139 9.51 29.50 30.40
C ILE A 139 10.63 29.99 31.33
N PRO A 140 11.49 29.10 31.85
CA PRO A 140 12.57 29.50 32.75
C PRO A 140 13.53 30.44 32.01
N LEU A 141 13.71 31.64 32.55
CA LEU A 141 14.72 32.58 32.06
C LEU A 141 16.11 32.07 32.47
N PRO A 142 17.13 32.18 31.60
CA PRO A 142 18.50 31.83 31.96
C PRO A 142 19.00 32.73 33.09
N ASP A 143 19.65 32.14 34.08
CA ASP A 143 20.31 32.89 35.16
C ASP A 143 21.39 33.79 34.54
N GLY A 144 21.12 35.10 34.58
CA GLY A 144 22.05 36.11 34.09
C GLY A 144 23.37 36.02 34.86
N SER A 145 24.46 35.74 34.14
CA SER A 145 25.84 35.77 34.66
C SER A 145 26.42 37.16 34.56
#